data_AF-A0A949CRF5-F1
#
_entry.id   AF-A0A949CRF5-F1
#
_cell.length_a   1.000
_cell.length_b   1.000
_cell.length_c   1.000
_cell.angle_alpha   90.00
_cell.angle_beta   90.00
_cell.angle_gamma   90.00
#
_symmetry.space_group_name_H-M   'P 1'
#
loop_
_entity.id
_entity.type
_entity.pdbx_description
1 polymer ?
#
loop_
_entity_poly.entity_id
_entity_poly.type
_entity_poly.pdbx_seq_one_letter_code
_entity_poly.pdbx_strand_id
1 'polypeptide(L)'
;MIFAKFPPNIPILLDGRPVEKITAFLFPHGGNEDPNRLQANAGKSFIGSYVLGMGFTFDDSNPEATPIAEMHRLIEQNPKNGEVIFPYIGGSEVNSSPTHAHHRYVINFGEMSEEEARRNYPDLMEIVQMKVKPERDHLKRDVYRLKWWQYAEKQIGLQRAIAGSDRVLVITRHTEYCAFIFYNSSVIFAESLVIFPFENPSIFGILSSRIHETWARFFGSSLGSTLRYSPSDCFETFPFPEDTLTPSPEEPHPLAPSPLDGEGGRGGEGLEAIGKTYYEYRADLMVRNNQGLTDTYNRFHDPHEDDPEILKLRQLHDQMDQAVLQAYGWDDLEIHCGFTLDYLDIEPEDLPMEIQDRIASGNLFFDSPEEAVAFDVAIRIHSSKKGKLPWRYKWPEAIHDEVLARLLALNQERYDQEIRLGVYSKAGGSGKGTKAKGSQQKKADFQPTIAGM
;
A
#
# COMPACT_ATOMS: atom_id res chain seq x y z
N MET A 1 -23.63 24.52 6.00
CA MET A 1 -24.43 23.28 6.07
C MET A 1 -25.20 23.31 7.38
N ILE A 2 -26.52 23.11 7.32
CA ILE A 2 -27.37 23.01 8.51
C ILE A 2 -27.16 21.60 9.05
N PHE A 3 -26.43 21.43 10.15
CA PHE A 3 -26.47 20.19 10.91
C PHE A 3 -27.88 20.10 11.51
N ALA A 4 -28.67 19.13 11.07
CA ALA A 4 -30.00 18.89 11.64
C ALA A 4 -29.83 18.60 13.14
N LYS A 5 -30.33 19.49 14.00
CA LYS A 5 -30.53 19.18 15.41
C LYS A 5 -31.67 18.17 15.49
N PHE A 6 -31.34 16.88 15.61
CA PHE A 6 -32.32 15.85 15.89
C PHE A 6 -33.05 16.16 17.22
N PRO A 7 -34.37 15.93 17.32
CA PRO A 7 -35.08 16.11 18.58
C PRO A 7 -34.49 15.18 19.66
N PRO A 8 -34.45 15.60 20.93
CA PRO A 8 -33.63 14.98 21.99
C PRO A 8 -34.02 13.56 22.43
N ASN A 9 -34.94 12.87 21.73
CA ASN A 9 -35.45 11.55 22.09
C ASN A 9 -35.63 10.58 20.90
N ILE A 10 -35.08 10.90 19.72
CA ILE A 10 -35.04 9.94 18.60
C ILE A 10 -33.63 9.34 18.55
N PRO A 11 -33.47 8.00 18.67
CA PRO A 11 -32.18 7.37 18.50
C PRO A 11 -31.67 7.66 17.10
N ILE A 12 -30.44 8.16 16.99
CA ILE A 12 -29.76 8.26 15.71
C ILE A 12 -29.41 6.83 15.30
N LEU A 13 -29.82 6.40 14.12
CA LEU A 13 -29.57 5.05 13.60
C LEU A 13 -28.53 5.12 12.48
N LEU A 14 -27.48 4.31 12.60
CA LEU A 14 -26.53 4.00 11.54
C LEU A 14 -26.67 2.51 11.24
N ASP A 15 -27.05 2.16 10.02
CA ASP A 15 -27.34 0.77 9.59
C ASP A 15 -28.26 0.00 10.54
N GLY A 16 -29.30 0.70 11.02
CA GLY A 16 -30.30 0.16 11.95
C GLY A 16 -29.82 0.03 13.41
N ARG A 17 -28.57 0.39 13.71
CA ARG A 17 -28.01 0.37 15.07
C ARG A 17 -28.07 1.76 15.73
N PRO A 18 -28.53 1.87 16.99
CA PRO A 18 -28.49 3.13 17.73
C PRO A 18 -27.05 3.61 17.95
N VAL A 19 -26.78 4.87 17.61
CA VAL A 19 -25.47 5.53 17.77
C VAL A 19 -25.65 6.91 18.43
N GLU A 20 -24.61 7.40 19.10
CA GLU A 20 -24.63 8.73 19.72
C GLU A 20 -24.44 9.86 18.71
N LYS A 21 -23.71 9.60 17.62
CA LYS A 21 -23.47 10.54 16.52
C LYS A 21 -23.19 9.79 15.22
N ILE A 22 -23.33 10.49 14.09
CA ILE A 22 -22.86 10.04 12.77
C ILE A 22 -21.89 11.10 12.26
N THR A 23 -20.65 10.71 11.95
CA THR A 23 -19.62 11.62 11.41
C THR A 23 -19.80 11.87 9.91
N ALA A 24 -19.02 12.78 9.34
CA ALA A 24 -18.97 13.03 7.89
C ALA A 24 -18.53 11.79 7.09
N PHE A 25 -17.87 10.84 7.75
CA PHE A 25 -17.47 9.54 7.20
C PHE A 25 -18.51 8.44 7.44
N LEU A 26 -19.68 8.79 7.99
CA LEU A 26 -20.75 7.87 8.37
C LEU A 26 -20.37 6.87 9.46
N PHE A 27 -19.47 7.25 10.38
CA PHE A 27 -19.08 6.40 11.51
C PHE A 27 -19.82 6.75 12.81
N PRO A 28 -20.00 5.78 13.73
CA PRO A 28 -20.65 5.99 15.03
C PRO A 28 -19.83 6.90 15.97
N HIS A 29 -18.53 7.02 15.73
CA HIS A 29 -17.61 7.86 16.49
C HIS A 29 -16.46 8.41 15.61
N GLY A 30 -15.55 9.20 16.18
CA GLY A 30 -14.47 9.87 15.43
C GLY A 30 -14.74 11.33 15.02
N GLY A 31 -13.86 11.88 14.19
CA GLY A 31 -13.90 13.25 13.67
C GLY A 31 -14.59 13.39 12.31
N ASN A 32 -14.71 14.63 11.82
CA ASN A 32 -15.25 14.95 10.49
C ASN A 32 -14.16 15.43 9.52
N GLU A 33 -12.90 15.42 9.95
CA GLU A 33 -11.77 15.97 9.21
C GLU A 33 -10.92 14.85 8.62
N ASP A 34 -10.30 15.11 7.46
CA ASP A 34 -9.30 14.22 6.89
C ASP A 34 -8.14 14.02 7.87
N PRO A 35 -7.50 12.85 7.90
CA PRO A 35 -6.44 12.58 8.85
C PRO A 35 -5.21 13.46 8.61
N ASN A 36 -4.56 13.84 9.69
CA ASN A 36 -3.39 14.70 9.67
C ASN A 36 -2.13 13.87 9.42
N ARG A 37 -1.14 14.48 8.75
CA ARG A 37 0.18 13.87 8.63
C ARG A 37 0.90 13.95 9.97
N LEU A 38 1.40 12.82 10.44
CA LEU A 38 2.12 12.68 11.71
C LEU A 38 3.61 12.91 11.46
N GLN A 39 4.21 13.79 12.25
CA GLN A 39 5.64 14.07 12.17
C GLN A 39 6.48 12.84 12.50
N ALA A 40 5.98 11.95 13.36
CA ALA A 40 6.57 10.64 13.64
C ALA A 40 6.76 9.77 12.38
N ASN A 41 5.96 9.96 11.33
CA ASN A 41 6.02 9.17 10.10
C ASN A 41 6.85 9.86 9.01
N ALA A 42 7.21 11.13 9.19
CA ALA A 42 7.91 11.92 8.19
C ALA A 42 9.29 11.33 7.86
N GLY A 43 9.64 11.30 6.57
CA GLY A 43 10.94 10.81 6.12
C GLY A 43 11.13 9.29 6.25
N LYS A 44 10.04 8.51 6.42
CA LYS A 44 10.06 7.04 6.54
C LYS A 44 9.34 6.32 5.39
N SER A 45 8.95 7.04 4.35
CA SER A 45 8.34 6.48 3.14
C SER A 45 8.70 7.33 1.93
N PHE A 46 9.11 6.69 0.84
CA PHE A 46 9.62 7.38 -0.34
C PHE A 46 9.07 6.75 -1.61
N ILE A 47 8.85 7.56 -2.64
CA ILE A 47 8.58 7.05 -3.99
C ILE A 47 9.92 6.74 -4.66
N GLY A 48 9.98 5.71 -5.50
CA GLY A 48 11.16 5.42 -6.31
C GLY A 48 11.52 6.53 -7.32
N SER A 49 12.59 6.29 -8.07
CA SER A 49 13.20 7.27 -8.98
C SER A 49 12.39 7.45 -10.25
N TYR A 50 12.17 8.71 -10.64
CA TYR A 50 11.55 9.03 -11.92
C TYR A 50 12.64 9.12 -12.99
N VAL A 51 12.95 8.00 -13.65
CA VAL A 51 14.00 7.92 -14.68
C VAL A 51 13.68 8.82 -15.89
N LEU A 52 12.42 8.78 -16.35
CA LEU A 52 11.89 9.59 -17.47
C LEU A 52 12.74 9.46 -18.75
N GLY A 53 12.65 8.27 -19.37
CA GLY A 53 13.26 7.92 -20.65
C GLY A 53 13.75 6.47 -20.67
N MET A 54 13.23 5.63 -21.57
CA MET A 54 13.66 4.22 -21.67
C MET A 54 15.08 4.04 -22.20
N GLY A 55 15.64 5.08 -22.83
CA GLY A 55 17.04 5.13 -23.22
C GLY A 55 18.06 5.05 -22.08
N PHE A 56 17.66 5.17 -20.82
CA PHE A 56 18.52 4.88 -19.66
C PHE A 56 18.60 3.40 -19.31
N THR A 57 17.70 2.58 -19.84
CA THR A 57 17.52 1.20 -19.38
C THR A 57 18.18 0.19 -20.31
N PHE A 58 18.63 -0.91 -19.72
CA PHE A 58 18.97 -2.13 -20.43
C PHE A 58 17.92 -3.20 -20.16
N ASP A 59 17.24 -3.66 -21.21
CA ASP A 59 16.08 -4.54 -21.13
C ASP A 59 15.87 -5.24 -22.47
N ASP A 60 15.84 -6.58 -22.47
CA ASP A 60 15.62 -7.38 -23.68
C ASP A 60 14.14 -7.50 -24.05
N SER A 61 13.22 -7.13 -23.14
CA SER A 61 11.78 -7.15 -23.38
C SER A 61 11.23 -5.83 -23.96
N ASN A 62 12.02 -4.75 -23.93
CA ASN A 62 11.61 -3.43 -24.40
C ASN A 62 12.47 -2.95 -25.59
N PRO A 63 11.90 -2.80 -26.80
CA PRO A 63 12.62 -2.33 -27.98
C PRO A 63 13.23 -0.92 -27.87
N GLU A 64 12.72 -0.06 -26.99
CA GLU A 64 13.27 1.29 -26.77
C GLU A 64 14.53 1.27 -25.89
N ALA A 65 14.66 0.25 -25.05
CA ALA A 65 15.82 0.04 -24.19
C ALA A 65 17.03 -0.47 -25.00
N THR A 66 18.21 -0.42 -24.39
CA THR A 66 19.41 -1.02 -24.98
C THR A 66 19.46 -2.50 -24.58
N PRO A 67 19.79 -3.45 -25.49
CA PRO A 67 19.83 -4.87 -25.11
C PRO A 67 20.84 -5.15 -23.98
N ILE A 68 20.55 -6.15 -23.14
CA ILE A 68 21.44 -6.54 -22.02
C ILE A 68 22.78 -7.06 -22.55
N ALA A 69 22.80 -7.72 -23.71
CA ALA A 69 24.04 -8.13 -24.35
C ALA A 69 24.99 -6.95 -24.64
N GLU A 70 24.43 -5.78 -24.99
CA GLU A 70 25.22 -4.57 -25.23
C GLU A 70 25.74 -3.98 -23.91
N MET A 71 24.95 -4.02 -22.84
CA MET A 71 25.42 -3.67 -21.49
C MET A 71 26.67 -4.47 -21.10
N HIS A 72 26.64 -5.80 -21.28
CA HIS A 72 27.78 -6.66 -20.98
C HIS A 72 29.00 -6.31 -21.84
N ARG A 73 28.81 -6.08 -23.14
CA ARG A 73 29.89 -5.64 -24.05
C ARG A 73 30.54 -4.35 -23.57
N LEU A 74 29.74 -3.37 -23.15
CA LEU A 74 30.22 -2.07 -22.67
C LEU A 74 30.97 -2.16 -21.34
N ILE A 75 30.55 -3.05 -20.44
CA ILE A 75 31.25 -3.32 -19.18
C ILE A 75 32.55 -4.08 -19.44
N GLU A 76 32.56 -5.05 -20.37
CA GLU A 76 33.78 -5.79 -20.73
C GLU A 76 34.84 -4.87 -21.37
N GLN A 77 34.41 -3.93 -22.23
CA GLN A 77 35.31 -2.95 -22.85
C GLN A 77 35.80 -1.88 -21.87
N ASN A 78 34.92 -1.42 -20.98
CA ASN A 78 35.22 -0.41 -19.97
C ASN A 78 34.57 -0.79 -18.64
N PRO A 79 35.29 -1.49 -17.74
CA PRO A 79 34.74 -1.96 -16.47
C PRO A 79 34.16 -0.85 -15.59
N LYS A 80 34.59 0.41 -15.77
CA LYS A 80 34.02 1.55 -15.04
C LYS A 80 32.54 1.76 -15.32
N ASN A 81 32.05 1.38 -16.50
CA ASN A 81 30.62 1.50 -16.83
C ASN A 81 29.73 0.77 -15.79
N GLY A 82 30.24 -0.32 -15.19
CA GLY A 82 29.55 -1.04 -14.12
C GLY A 82 29.38 -0.24 -12.83
N GLU A 83 30.15 0.83 -12.59
CA GLU A 83 30.02 1.70 -11.41
C GLU A 83 28.73 2.54 -11.43
N VAL A 84 28.14 2.75 -12.61
CA VAL A 84 26.94 3.57 -12.82
C VAL A 84 25.79 2.78 -13.46
N ILE A 85 25.93 1.46 -13.58
CA ILE A 85 24.87 0.57 -14.04
C ILE A 85 24.36 -0.23 -12.85
N PHE A 86 23.07 -0.11 -12.58
CA PHE A 86 22.44 -0.73 -11.42
C PHE A 86 21.28 -1.63 -11.85
N PRO A 87 20.99 -2.72 -11.10
CA PRO A 87 19.72 -3.40 -11.20
C PRO A 87 18.54 -2.43 -11.07
N TYR A 88 17.50 -2.64 -11.88
CA TYR A 88 16.32 -1.79 -11.92
C TYR A 88 15.06 -2.63 -11.72
N ILE A 89 14.26 -2.26 -10.71
CA ILE A 89 13.03 -2.99 -10.36
C ILE A 89 11.82 -2.06 -10.37
N GLY A 90 10.71 -2.54 -10.93
CA GLY A 90 9.42 -1.87 -10.89
C GLY A 90 8.28 -2.77 -10.40
N GLY A 91 7.05 -2.26 -10.49
CA GLY A 91 5.86 -2.97 -10.00
C GLY A 91 5.59 -4.30 -10.68
N SER A 92 6.02 -4.49 -11.94
CA SER A 92 5.82 -5.74 -12.68
C SER A 92 6.55 -6.90 -12.01
N GLU A 93 7.84 -6.72 -11.70
CA GLU A 93 8.65 -7.73 -11.05
C GLU A 93 8.20 -7.98 -9.62
N VAL A 94 7.87 -6.93 -8.87
CA VAL A 94 7.36 -7.04 -7.50
C VAL A 94 6.08 -7.90 -7.47
N ASN A 95 5.15 -7.68 -8.39
CA ASN A 95 3.85 -8.33 -8.36
C ASN A 95 3.84 -9.72 -9.00
N SER A 96 4.67 -9.97 -10.03
CA SER A 96 4.56 -11.17 -10.87
C SER A 96 5.67 -12.18 -10.67
N SER A 97 6.84 -11.78 -10.18
CA SER A 97 7.96 -12.72 -9.96
C SER A 97 7.84 -13.40 -8.59
N PRO A 98 7.98 -14.74 -8.50
CA PRO A 98 7.99 -15.47 -7.22
C PRO A 98 9.14 -15.08 -6.29
N THR A 99 10.25 -14.59 -6.87
CA THR A 99 11.46 -14.17 -6.15
C THR A 99 11.74 -12.68 -6.26
N HIS A 100 10.83 -11.93 -6.89
CA HIS A 100 11.02 -10.51 -7.20
C HIS A 100 12.28 -10.23 -8.03
N ALA A 101 12.71 -11.18 -8.85
CA ALA A 101 13.91 -11.04 -9.67
C ALA A 101 13.75 -9.87 -10.66
N HIS A 102 14.72 -8.96 -10.64
CA HIS A 102 14.85 -7.95 -11.68
C HIS A 102 15.32 -8.60 -12.98
N HIS A 103 14.90 -8.05 -14.11
CA HIS A 103 15.37 -8.45 -15.44
C HIS A 103 15.90 -7.26 -16.23
N ARG A 104 16.01 -6.09 -15.59
CA ARG A 104 16.36 -4.82 -16.21
C ARG A 104 17.46 -4.14 -15.40
N TYR A 105 18.24 -3.34 -16.09
CA TYR A 105 19.27 -2.49 -15.50
C TYR A 105 19.08 -1.05 -15.95
N VAL A 106 19.70 -0.11 -15.24
CA VAL A 106 19.57 1.31 -15.54
C VAL A 106 20.89 2.03 -15.34
N ILE A 107 21.19 2.97 -16.23
CA ILE A 107 22.29 3.92 -16.13
C ILE A 107 21.91 5.01 -15.13
N ASN A 108 22.69 5.21 -14.08
CA ASN A 108 22.49 6.26 -13.07
C ASN A 108 23.79 7.07 -12.85
N PHE A 109 23.88 8.24 -13.48
CA PHE A 109 25.00 9.18 -13.25
C PHE A 109 24.88 9.98 -11.95
N GLY A 110 23.82 9.77 -11.16
CA GLY A 110 23.58 10.48 -9.90
C GLY A 110 23.55 12.01 -10.09
N GLU A 111 24.45 12.71 -9.39
CA GLU A 111 24.52 14.17 -9.41
C GLU A 111 25.63 14.75 -10.29
N MET A 112 26.35 13.90 -11.04
CA MET A 112 27.47 14.31 -11.89
C MET A 112 27.08 15.42 -12.88
N SER A 113 28.02 16.35 -13.13
CA SER A 113 27.91 17.30 -14.23
C SER A 113 27.94 16.57 -15.59
N GLU A 114 27.51 17.24 -16.67
CA GLU A 114 27.57 16.62 -18.01
C GLU A 114 29.03 16.32 -18.38
N GLU A 115 29.95 17.23 -18.07
CA GLU A 115 31.37 17.09 -18.34
C GLU A 115 31.99 15.92 -17.58
N GLU A 116 31.62 15.74 -16.31
CA GLU A 116 32.07 14.60 -15.51
C GLU A 116 31.54 13.28 -16.07
N ALA A 117 30.25 13.21 -16.38
CA ALA A 117 29.63 12.02 -16.96
C ALA A 117 30.25 11.66 -18.32
N ARG A 118 30.47 12.63 -19.21
CA ARG A 118 31.11 12.41 -20.52
C ARG A 118 32.57 11.97 -20.40
N ARG A 119 33.32 12.57 -19.48
CA ARG A 119 34.73 12.24 -19.28
C ARG A 119 34.92 10.84 -18.72
N ASN A 120 34.06 10.44 -17.78
CA ASN A 120 34.22 9.18 -17.04
C ASN A 120 33.50 8.00 -17.70
N TYR A 121 32.36 8.24 -18.36
CA TYR A 121 31.47 7.22 -18.93
C TYR A 121 31.01 7.60 -20.36
N PRO A 122 31.94 7.80 -21.32
CA PRO A 122 31.62 8.29 -22.66
C PRO A 122 30.63 7.40 -23.40
N ASP A 123 30.77 6.07 -23.29
CA ASP A 123 29.93 5.11 -24.01
C ASP A 123 28.46 5.15 -23.54
N LEU A 124 28.26 5.26 -22.23
CA LEU A 124 26.92 5.38 -21.64
C LEU A 124 26.29 6.73 -21.95
N MET A 125 27.09 7.81 -21.97
CA MET A 125 26.62 9.13 -22.38
C MET A 125 26.19 9.18 -23.84
N GLU A 126 26.85 8.43 -24.73
CA GLU A 126 26.43 8.30 -26.13
C GLU A 126 25.05 7.65 -26.24
N ILE A 127 24.79 6.57 -25.50
CA ILE A 127 23.47 5.91 -25.45
C ILE A 127 22.38 6.91 -25.02
N VAL A 128 22.58 7.56 -23.87
CA VAL A 128 21.60 8.49 -23.32
C VAL A 128 21.41 9.70 -24.25
N GLN A 129 22.48 10.16 -24.92
CA GLN A 129 22.38 11.25 -25.89
C GLN A 129 21.57 10.86 -27.12
N MET A 130 21.74 9.65 -27.64
CA MET A 130 21.01 9.18 -28.82
C MET A 130 19.54 8.87 -28.50
N LYS A 131 19.26 8.29 -27.33
CA LYS A 131 17.93 7.75 -27.00
C LYS A 131 17.08 8.66 -26.12
N VAL A 132 17.68 9.37 -25.17
CA VAL A 132 16.93 10.16 -24.18
C VAL A 132 16.85 11.63 -24.58
N LYS A 133 17.95 12.23 -25.02
CA LYS A 133 18.00 13.66 -25.33
C LYS A 133 16.93 14.11 -26.35
N PRO A 134 16.69 13.39 -27.47
CA PRO A 134 15.70 13.83 -28.47
C PRO A 134 14.30 13.95 -27.87
N GLU A 135 13.88 12.98 -27.06
CA GLU A 135 12.59 13.03 -26.36
C GLU A 135 12.52 14.18 -25.37
N ARG A 136 13.60 14.38 -24.60
CA ARG A 136 13.65 15.40 -23.56
C ARG A 136 13.63 16.80 -24.13
N ASP A 137 14.27 17.08 -25.27
CA ASP A 137 14.29 18.39 -25.92
C ASP A 137 12.87 18.94 -26.21
N HIS A 138 11.87 18.06 -26.30
CA HIS A 138 10.46 18.42 -26.51
C HIS A 138 9.64 18.64 -25.22
N LEU A 139 10.21 18.36 -24.04
CA LEU A 139 9.52 18.51 -22.77
C LEU A 139 9.38 19.98 -22.37
N LYS A 140 8.23 20.34 -21.77
CA LYS A 140 7.93 21.72 -21.36
C LYS A 140 8.83 22.25 -20.24
N ARG A 141 9.29 21.39 -19.32
CA ARG A 141 10.11 21.79 -18.17
C ARG A 141 11.58 21.87 -18.54
N ASP A 142 12.16 23.07 -18.41
CA ASP A 142 13.54 23.38 -18.79
C ASP A 142 14.57 22.47 -18.14
N VAL A 143 14.38 22.13 -16.86
CA VAL A 143 15.32 21.28 -16.13
C VAL A 143 15.54 19.91 -16.80
N TYR A 144 14.50 19.31 -17.38
CA TYR A 144 14.63 18.02 -18.07
C TYR A 144 15.37 18.15 -19.40
N ARG A 145 15.23 19.29 -20.09
CA ARG A 145 15.98 19.61 -21.31
C ARG A 145 17.45 19.89 -21.01
N LEU A 146 17.71 20.71 -20.00
CA LEU A 146 19.04 21.16 -19.61
C LEU A 146 19.86 20.06 -18.93
N LYS A 147 19.22 19.14 -18.21
CA LYS A 147 19.86 18.01 -17.51
C LYS A 147 19.39 16.67 -18.08
N TRP A 148 19.44 16.54 -19.40
CA TRP A 148 18.91 15.39 -20.12
C TRP A 148 19.58 14.05 -19.72
N TRP A 149 20.79 14.09 -19.17
CA TRP A 149 21.52 12.90 -18.68
C TRP A 149 21.18 12.50 -17.24
N GLN A 150 20.51 13.35 -16.44
CA GLN A 150 20.10 13.00 -15.07
C GLN A 150 18.67 12.50 -15.03
N TYR A 151 18.27 11.72 -14.03
CA TYR A 151 16.86 11.41 -13.81
C TYR A 151 16.01 12.66 -13.56
N ALA A 152 14.71 12.57 -13.83
CA ALA A 152 13.79 13.66 -13.54
C ALA A 152 13.71 13.92 -12.03
N GLU A 153 13.73 12.86 -11.21
CA GLU A 153 13.85 12.92 -9.76
C GLU A 153 14.84 11.85 -9.27
N LYS A 154 15.93 12.28 -8.63
CA LYS A 154 17.04 11.41 -8.19
C LYS A 154 16.78 10.69 -6.86
N GLN A 155 15.72 11.10 -6.15
CA GLN A 155 15.33 10.58 -4.84
C GLN A 155 16.47 10.57 -3.80
N ILE A 156 17.17 11.69 -3.62
CA ILE A 156 18.30 11.80 -2.67
C ILE A 156 17.88 11.45 -1.24
N GLY A 157 16.67 11.84 -0.83
CA GLY A 157 16.12 11.49 0.50
C GLY A 157 16.01 9.98 0.70
N LEU A 158 15.50 9.25 -0.30
CA LEU A 158 15.44 7.80 -0.30
C LEU A 158 16.84 7.19 -0.19
N GLN A 159 17.77 7.62 -1.07
CA GLN A 159 19.13 7.09 -1.09
C GLN A 159 19.85 7.26 0.25
N ARG A 160 19.64 8.39 0.93
CA ARG A 160 20.17 8.62 2.29
C ARG A 160 19.50 7.73 3.33
N ALA A 161 18.18 7.54 3.22
CA ALA A 161 17.42 6.75 4.20
C ALA A 161 17.72 5.26 4.15
N ILE A 162 18.13 4.73 3.00
CA ILE A 162 18.43 3.31 2.80
C ILE A 162 19.94 3.02 2.79
N ALA A 163 20.77 4.06 2.97
CA ALA A 163 22.22 3.92 2.97
C ALA A 163 22.65 3.05 4.16
N GLY A 164 23.26 1.90 3.87
CA GLY A 164 23.73 0.95 4.88
C GLY A 164 22.71 -0.09 5.33
N SER A 165 21.47 -0.04 4.82
CA SER A 165 20.50 -1.11 5.00
C SER A 165 20.77 -2.24 4.01
N ASP A 166 20.62 -3.50 4.44
CA ASP A 166 20.74 -4.65 3.53
C ASP A 166 19.49 -4.82 2.67
N ARG A 167 18.34 -4.51 3.28
CA ARG A 167 17.01 -4.63 2.66
C ARG A 167 16.11 -3.49 3.06
N VAL A 168 15.01 -3.34 2.34
CA VAL A 168 13.97 -2.33 2.57
C VAL A 168 12.61 -2.95 2.34
N LEU A 169 11.57 -2.35 2.90
CA LEU A 169 10.20 -2.76 2.61
C LEU A 169 9.68 -2.01 1.38
N VAL A 170 8.96 -2.72 0.50
CA VAL A 170 8.49 -2.18 -0.78
C VAL A 170 7.04 -2.55 -1.04
N ILE A 171 6.27 -1.64 -1.63
CA ILE A 171 4.94 -1.91 -2.20
C ILE A 171 4.80 -1.22 -3.57
N THR A 172 4.03 -1.83 -4.47
CA THR A 172 3.63 -1.19 -5.72
C THR A 172 2.60 -0.11 -5.47
N ARG A 173 2.78 1.07 -6.07
CA ARG A 173 1.85 2.21 -5.94
C ARG A 173 0.48 1.93 -6.52
N HIS A 174 0.40 1.15 -7.59
CA HIS A 174 -0.87 0.72 -8.17
C HIS A 174 -1.03 -0.76 -7.88
N THR A 175 -1.91 -1.10 -6.95
CA THR A 175 -2.07 -2.49 -6.52
C THR A 175 -3.51 -2.84 -6.22
N GLU A 176 -3.89 -4.05 -6.59
CA GLU A 176 -5.18 -4.63 -6.23
C GLU A 176 -5.17 -5.17 -4.80
N TYR A 177 -4.01 -5.65 -4.34
CA TYR A 177 -3.80 -6.23 -3.01
C TYR A 177 -2.68 -5.49 -2.28
N CYS A 178 -2.90 -5.12 -1.01
CA CYS A 178 -1.90 -4.41 -0.20
C CYS A 178 -0.77 -5.35 0.24
N ALA A 179 0.08 -5.75 -0.71
CA ALA A 179 1.13 -6.74 -0.50
C ALA A 179 2.51 -6.09 -0.49
N PHE A 180 3.19 -6.16 0.66
CA PHE A 180 4.54 -5.61 0.86
C PHE A 180 5.59 -6.71 0.71
N ILE A 181 6.81 -6.36 0.30
CA ILE A 181 7.95 -7.29 0.20
C ILE A 181 9.18 -6.71 0.88
N PHE A 182 10.09 -7.56 1.36
CA PHE A 182 11.46 -7.13 1.62
C PHE A 182 12.28 -7.29 0.33
N TYR A 183 13.06 -6.26 -0.01
CA TYR A 183 13.93 -6.29 -1.19
C TYR A 183 15.30 -5.69 -0.89
N ASN A 184 16.32 -6.16 -1.58
CA ASN A 184 17.68 -5.64 -1.42
C ASN A 184 17.73 -4.13 -1.74
N SER A 185 18.49 -3.37 -0.94
CA SER A 185 18.56 -1.90 -1.03
C SER A 185 19.46 -1.40 -2.18
N SER A 186 20.35 -2.26 -2.70
CA SER A 186 21.39 -1.92 -3.67
C SER A 186 20.88 -1.96 -5.13
N VAL A 187 19.69 -1.41 -5.35
CA VAL A 187 19.03 -1.31 -6.66
C VAL A 187 18.46 0.08 -6.87
N ILE A 188 18.12 0.39 -8.11
CA ILE A 188 17.27 1.53 -8.43
C ILE A 188 15.81 1.07 -8.45
N PHE A 189 15.02 1.63 -7.54
CA PHE A 189 13.58 1.43 -7.51
C PHE A 189 12.88 2.39 -8.48
N ALA A 190 11.99 1.86 -9.31
CA ALA A 190 11.13 2.67 -10.18
C ALA A 190 10.12 3.50 -9.39
N GLU A 191 9.65 4.60 -9.97
CA GLU A 191 8.61 5.48 -9.41
C GLU A 191 7.26 4.80 -9.20
N SER A 192 7.08 3.61 -9.78
CA SER A 192 5.93 2.73 -9.56
C SER A 192 5.94 2.07 -8.17
N LEU A 193 7.02 2.22 -7.40
CA LEU A 193 7.19 1.63 -6.08
C LEU A 193 7.21 2.70 -4.97
N VAL A 194 6.76 2.30 -3.78
CA VAL A 194 6.99 2.99 -2.52
C VAL A 194 7.96 2.16 -1.68
N ILE A 195 8.95 2.82 -1.10
CA ILE A 195 10.04 2.22 -0.34
C ILE A 195 9.99 2.78 1.08
N PHE A 196 10.08 1.88 2.05
CA PHE A 196 10.18 2.19 3.47
C PHE A 196 11.52 1.66 3.99
N PRO A 197 12.34 2.49 4.66
CA PRO A 197 13.65 2.11 5.17
C PRO A 197 13.52 1.29 6.47
N PHE A 198 12.78 0.18 6.41
CA PHE A 198 12.56 -0.73 7.52
C PHE A 198 12.99 -2.15 7.14
N GLU A 199 13.65 -2.80 8.08
CA GLU A 199 14.13 -4.17 7.97
C GLU A 199 13.41 -5.12 8.94
N ASN A 200 12.61 -4.56 9.86
CA ASN A 200 11.99 -5.31 10.94
C ASN A 200 10.68 -5.99 10.51
N PRO A 201 10.48 -7.27 10.87
CA PRO A 201 9.23 -7.98 10.58
C PRO A 201 7.98 -7.34 11.22
N SER A 202 8.11 -6.60 12.31
CA SER A 202 6.98 -5.96 12.99
C SER A 202 6.29 -4.89 12.14
N ILE A 203 7.07 -4.02 11.47
CA ILE A 203 6.49 -3.00 10.57
C ILE A 203 5.90 -3.65 9.34
N PHE A 204 6.54 -4.72 8.83
CA PHE A 204 5.95 -5.53 7.78
C PHE A 204 4.58 -6.10 8.21
N GLY A 205 4.48 -6.63 9.44
CA GLY A 205 3.24 -7.18 9.99
C GLY A 205 2.14 -6.13 10.10
N ILE A 206 2.46 -4.94 10.63
CA ILE A 206 1.51 -3.83 10.73
C ILE A 206 1.03 -3.40 9.34
N LEU A 207 1.95 -3.15 8.41
CA LEU A 207 1.60 -2.66 7.08
C LEU A 207 0.86 -3.71 6.24
N SER A 208 1.14 -5.00 6.44
CA SER A 208 0.45 -6.09 5.74
C SER A 208 -0.87 -6.48 6.39
N SER A 209 -1.23 -5.92 7.56
CA SER A 209 -2.48 -6.22 8.26
C SER A 209 -3.70 -5.57 7.59
N ARG A 210 -4.88 -6.11 7.87
CA ARG A 210 -6.16 -5.53 7.44
C ARG A 210 -6.43 -4.18 8.09
N ILE A 211 -5.83 -3.90 9.25
CA ILE A 211 -5.90 -2.59 9.92
C ILE A 211 -5.33 -1.51 8.99
N HIS A 212 -4.13 -1.74 8.47
CA HIS A 212 -3.48 -0.80 7.55
C HIS A 212 -4.14 -0.79 6.18
N GLU A 213 -4.56 -1.95 5.68
CA GLU A 213 -5.29 -2.02 4.39
C GLU A 213 -6.60 -1.21 4.43
N THR A 214 -7.39 -1.31 5.50
CA THR A 214 -8.60 -0.51 5.71
C THR A 214 -8.29 0.99 5.66
N TRP A 215 -7.25 1.43 6.37
CA TRP A 215 -6.81 2.82 6.33
C TRP A 215 -6.38 3.27 4.92
N ALA A 216 -5.51 2.48 4.29
CA ALA A 216 -4.94 2.81 2.98
C ALA A 216 -6.00 2.84 1.89
N ARG A 217 -7.01 1.95 1.92
CA ARG A 217 -8.11 1.94 0.95
C ARG A 217 -9.10 3.07 1.16
N PHE A 218 -9.33 3.48 2.39
CA PHE A 218 -10.29 4.55 2.68
C PHE A 218 -9.74 5.94 2.35
N PHE A 219 -8.48 6.23 2.71
CA PHE A 219 -7.86 7.54 2.48
C PHE A 219 -7.01 7.64 1.21
N GLY A 220 -6.56 6.50 0.69
CA GLY A 220 -5.86 6.44 -0.59
C GLY A 220 -6.78 6.75 -1.76
N SER A 221 -6.20 7.25 -2.85
CA SER A 221 -6.94 7.35 -4.12
C SER A 221 -7.07 5.99 -4.80
N SER A 222 -8.10 5.78 -5.62
CA SER A 222 -8.26 4.58 -6.44
C SER A 222 -8.41 4.92 -7.92
N LEU A 223 -8.14 3.93 -8.77
CA LEU A 223 -8.57 3.91 -10.17
C LEU A 223 -9.49 2.69 -10.33
N GLY A 224 -10.80 2.91 -10.28
CA GLY A 224 -11.75 1.79 -10.14
C GLY A 224 -11.58 1.14 -8.76
N SER A 225 -11.37 -0.18 -8.72
CA SER A 225 -11.07 -0.94 -7.49
C SER A 225 -9.60 -0.95 -7.10
N THR A 226 -8.69 -0.61 -8.02
CA THR A 226 -7.25 -0.69 -7.78
C THR A 226 -6.81 0.48 -6.90
N LEU A 227 -6.20 0.16 -5.77
CA LEU A 227 -5.63 1.13 -4.86
C LEU A 227 -4.44 1.81 -5.52
N ARG A 228 -4.41 3.14 -5.46
CA ARG A 228 -3.22 3.93 -5.68
C ARG A 228 -2.62 4.34 -4.33
N TYR A 229 -1.69 3.53 -3.83
CA TYR A 229 -0.97 3.78 -2.59
C TYR A 229 -0.11 5.04 -2.73
N SER A 230 -0.51 6.09 -2.01
CA SER A 230 0.26 7.33 -1.90
C SER A 230 0.90 7.39 -0.51
N PRO A 231 2.23 7.52 -0.38
CA PRO A 231 2.87 7.57 0.93
C PRO A 231 2.28 8.66 1.83
N SER A 232 1.96 9.81 1.25
CA SER A 232 1.40 10.96 1.97
C SER A 232 0.04 10.73 2.59
N ASP A 233 -0.77 9.85 2.01
CA ASP A 233 -2.18 9.69 2.35
C ASP A 233 -2.40 8.36 3.09
N CYS A 234 -1.58 7.35 2.77
CA CYS A 234 -1.67 6.00 3.34
C CYS A 234 -0.69 5.77 4.50
N PHE A 235 0.55 6.29 4.44
CA PHE A 235 1.58 6.03 5.44
C PHE A 235 1.81 7.22 6.37
N GLU A 236 2.01 8.43 5.84
CA GLU A 236 2.33 9.62 6.63
C GLU A 236 1.20 10.02 7.59
N THR A 237 -0.03 9.56 7.34
CA THR A 237 -1.21 9.78 8.20
C THR A 237 -1.54 8.59 9.08
N PHE A 238 -0.95 7.41 8.84
CA PHE A 238 -1.33 6.19 9.57
C PHE A 238 -0.87 6.29 11.04
N PRO A 239 -1.77 6.18 12.01
CA PRO A 239 -1.41 6.20 13.42
C PRO A 239 -0.92 4.81 13.84
N PHE A 240 0.40 4.62 13.80
CA PHE A 240 1.02 3.37 14.24
C PHE A 240 0.77 3.08 15.73
N PRO A 241 0.81 1.79 16.15
CA PRO A 241 0.85 1.45 17.57
C PRO A 241 2.05 2.11 18.28
N GLU A 242 1.95 2.32 19.58
CA GLU A 242 3.02 2.94 20.37
C GLU A 242 4.34 2.20 20.23
N ASP A 243 5.44 2.96 20.27
CA ASP A 243 6.82 2.46 20.25
C ASP A 243 7.23 1.61 19.02
N THR A 244 6.44 1.62 17.94
CA THR A 244 6.75 0.83 16.73
C THR A 244 7.67 1.57 15.75
N LEU A 245 7.51 2.90 15.61
CA LEU A 245 8.29 3.74 14.69
C LEU A 245 9.40 4.55 15.36
N THR A 246 9.45 4.54 16.68
CA THR A 246 10.53 5.11 17.47
C THR A 246 11.49 3.99 17.84
N PRO A 247 12.78 4.06 17.45
CA PRO A 247 13.75 3.15 18.04
C PRO A 247 13.68 3.31 19.56
N SER A 248 13.71 2.18 20.27
CA SER A 248 13.87 2.19 21.73
C SER A 248 15.01 3.15 22.09
N PRO A 249 14.87 4.02 23.10
CA PRO A 249 15.93 4.92 23.53
C PRO A 249 17.22 4.21 24.02
N GLU A 250 17.25 2.87 24.04
CA GLU A 250 18.41 2.00 24.21
C GLU A 250 18.65 1.27 22.86
N GLU A 251 19.61 1.52 21.96
CA GLU A 251 20.88 2.24 21.94
C GLU A 251 21.21 2.67 20.47
N PRO A 252 22.21 3.57 20.26
CA PRO A 252 22.94 3.67 19.01
C PRO A 252 24.35 3.03 19.12
N HIS A 253 24.50 1.72 18.95
CA HIS A 253 25.79 1.13 18.49
C HIS A 253 25.66 -0.32 17.97
N PRO A 254 26.30 -0.67 16.84
CA PRO A 254 26.44 -2.07 16.39
C PRO A 254 27.49 -2.79 17.25
N LEU A 255 27.24 -4.06 17.62
CA LEU A 255 28.13 -5.02 18.32
C LEU A 255 27.93 -5.26 19.84
N ALA A 256 26.69 -5.28 20.36
CA ALA A 256 26.42 -5.89 21.67
C ALA A 256 25.26 -6.90 21.59
N PRO A 257 25.37 -8.11 22.18
CA PRO A 257 24.26 -9.05 22.27
C PRO A 257 23.15 -8.51 23.19
N SER A 258 21.92 -8.68 22.72
CA SER A 258 20.64 -8.17 23.23
C SER A 258 20.41 -8.34 24.74
N PRO A 259 19.90 -7.30 25.44
CA PRO A 259 19.19 -7.46 26.69
C PRO A 259 17.68 -7.34 26.43
N LEU A 260 17.02 -8.47 26.14
CA LEU A 260 15.56 -8.61 26.23
C LEU A 260 15.23 -9.83 27.09
N ASP A 261 15.76 -9.84 28.31
CA ASP A 261 15.25 -10.69 29.41
C ASP A 261 14.61 -9.75 30.44
N GLY A 262 13.44 -9.20 30.10
CA GLY A 262 12.74 -8.24 30.96
C GLY A 262 11.26 -8.14 30.63
N GLU A 263 10.44 -8.80 31.45
CA GLU A 263 8.97 -8.76 31.40
C GLU A 263 8.45 -7.31 31.34
N GLY A 264 7.90 -6.88 30.19
CA GLY A 264 7.31 -5.54 30.09
C GLY A 264 6.65 -5.16 28.75
N GLY A 265 7.09 -5.69 27.60
CA GLY A 265 6.51 -5.37 26.30
C GLY A 265 5.50 -6.41 25.83
N ARG A 266 4.22 -6.31 26.23
CA ARG A 266 3.19 -7.33 25.91
C ARG A 266 2.84 -7.50 24.41
N GLY A 267 3.45 -6.77 23.47
CA GLY A 267 3.10 -6.85 22.04
C GLY A 267 4.26 -6.95 21.03
N GLY A 268 5.48 -6.55 21.39
CA GLY A 268 6.59 -6.42 20.42
C GLY A 268 7.12 -7.75 19.87
N GLU A 269 7.37 -8.71 20.76
CA GLU A 269 7.89 -10.04 20.38
C GLU A 269 6.87 -10.87 19.60
N GLY A 270 5.59 -10.76 19.95
CA GLY A 270 4.50 -11.43 19.24
C GLY A 270 4.33 -10.91 17.82
N LEU A 271 4.36 -9.57 17.65
CA LEU A 271 4.20 -8.92 16.35
C LEU A 271 5.37 -9.19 15.41
N GLU A 272 6.61 -9.18 15.93
CA GLU A 272 7.78 -9.52 15.13
C GLU A 272 7.73 -10.99 14.68
N ALA A 273 7.44 -11.90 15.62
CA ALA A 273 7.38 -13.33 15.34
C ALA A 273 6.29 -13.66 14.29
N ILE A 274 5.08 -13.11 14.42
CA ILE A 274 4.00 -13.38 13.46
C ILE A 274 4.25 -12.71 12.11
N GLY A 275 4.79 -11.48 12.10
CA GLY A 275 5.15 -10.79 10.87
C GLY A 275 6.21 -11.56 10.09
N LYS A 276 7.23 -12.08 10.78
CA LYS A 276 8.25 -12.95 10.18
C LYS A 276 7.64 -14.24 9.66
N THR A 277 6.85 -14.92 10.50
CA THR A 277 6.20 -16.20 10.15
C THR A 277 5.32 -16.06 8.90
N TYR A 278 4.48 -15.03 8.84
CA TYR A 278 3.63 -14.76 7.68
C TYR A 278 4.46 -14.44 6.43
N TYR A 279 5.49 -13.60 6.56
CA TYR A 279 6.36 -13.25 5.44
C TYR A 279 7.04 -14.48 4.83
N GLU A 280 7.73 -15.26 5.66
CA GLU A 280 8.50 -16.43 5.24
C GLU A 280 7.58 -17.49 4.63
N TYR A 281 6.44 -17.75 5.28
CA TYR A 281 5.46 -18.71 4.76
C TYR A 281 4.93 -18.29 3.37
N ARG A 282 4.56 -17.01 3.20
CA ARG A 282 4.08 -16.48 1.92
C ARG A 282 5.18 -16.53 0.85
N ALA A 283 6.40 -16.14 1.18
CA ALA A 283 7.53 -16.14 0.25
C ALA A 283 7.87 -17.57 -0.21
N ASP A 284 7.92 -18.54 0.71
CA ASP A 284 8.16 -19.94 0.39
C ASP A 284 7.03 -20.53 -0.46
N LEU A 285 5.77 -20.19 -0.16
CA LEU A 285 4.61 -20.62 -0.93
C LEU A 285 4.68 -20.10 -2.38
N MET A 286 5.01 -18.82 -2.55
CA MET A 286 5.19 -18.20 -3.86
C MET A 286 6.25 -18.93 -4.70
N VAL A 287 7.42 -19.19 -4.11
CA VAL A 287 8.52 -19.88 -4.80
C VAL A 287 8.14 -21.32 -5.15
N ARG A 288 7.56 -22.07 -4.21
CA ARG A 288 7.15 -23.48 -4.46
C ARG A 288 6.10 -23.61 -5.54
N ASN A 289 5.18 -22.65 -5.62
CA ASN A 289 4.12 -22.65 -6.62
C ASN A 289 4.49 -21.93 -7.92
N ASN A 290 5.68 -21.33 -7.99
CA ASN A 290 6.10 -20.47 -9.09
C ASN A 290 5.06 -19.37 -9.40
N GLN A 291 4.54 -18.73 -8.34
CA GLN A 291 3.51 -17.69 -8.39
C GLN A 291 4.04 -16.38 -7.81
N GLY A 292 3.76 -15.26 -8.48
CA GLY A 292 3.97 -13.93 -7.92
C GLY A 292 2.91 -13.57 -6.85
N LEU A 293 3.01 -12.35 -6.31
CA LEU A 293 2.01 -11.83 -5.38
C LEU A 293 0.61 -11.82 -5.98
N THR A 294 0.45 -11.36 -7.23
CA THR A 294 -0.86 -11.24 -7.87
C THR A 294 -1.59 -12.59 -7.89
N ASP A 295 -0.93 -13.65 -8.34
CA ASP A 295 -1.53 -14.98 -8.42
C ASP A 295 -1.79 -15.57 -7.04
N THR A 296 -0.86 -15.38 -6.11
CA THR A 296 -1.02 -15.84 -4.72
C THR A 296 -2.21 -15.18 -4.05
N TYR A 297 -2.40 -13.86 -4.20
CA TYR A 297 -3.54 -13.17 -3.58
C TYR A 297 -4.85 -13.38 -4.35
N ASN A 298 -4.81 -13.60 -5.67
CA ASN A 298 -6.00 -14.04 -6.42
C ASN A 298 -6.59 -15.34 -5.87
N ARG A 299 -5.75 -16.25 -5.39
CA ARG A 299 -6.12 -17.47 -4.67
C ARG A 299 -6.55 -17.17 -3.23
N PHE A 300 -5.79 -16.34 -2.53
CA PHE A 300 -6.10 -15.90 -1.17
C PHE A 300 -7.51 -15.31 -1.04
N HIS A 301 -7.99 -14.58 -2.04
CA HIS A 301 -9.34 -13.99 -2.01
C HIS A 301 -10.42 -14.83 -2.73
N ASP A 302 -10.09 -16.02 -3.25
CA ASP A 302 -11.06 -16.88 -3.94
C ASP A 302 -11.84 -17.77 -2.95
N PRO A 303 -13.17 -17.68 -2.86
CA PRO A 303 -13.96 -18.56 -1.99
C PRO A 303 -13.95 -20.02 -2.45
N HIS A 304 -13.60 -20.31 -3.71
CA HIS A 304 -13.47 -21.69 -4.20
C HIS A 304 -12.11 -22.33 -3.86
N GLU A 305 -11.17 -21.57 -3.29
CA GLU A 305 -9.85 -22.09 -2.96
C GLU A 305 -9.88 -22.97 -1.71
N ASP A 306 -9.46 -24.22 -1.87
CA ASP A 306 -9.41 -25.26 -0.84
C ASP A 306 -7.99 -25.79 -0.57
N ASP A 307 -6.96 -25.27 -1.25
CA ASP A 307 -5.57 -25.65 -1.00
C ASP A 307 -5.20 -25.36 0.47
N PRO A 308 -4.80 -26.41 1.24
CA PRO A 308 -4.44 -26.26 2.64
C PRO A 308 -3.38 -25.18 2.90
N GLU A 309 -2.52 -24.91 1.92
CA GLU A 309 -1.47 -23.91 2.05
C GLU A 309 -2.00 -22.48 1.92
N ILE A 310 -2.99 -22.25 1.06
CA ILE A 310 -3.67 -20.95 0.99
C ILE A 310 -4.55 -20.74 2.22
N LEU A 311 -5.21 -21.79 2.70
CA LEU A 311 -5.97 -21.73 3.95
C LEU A 311 -5.06 -21.42 5.15
N LYS A 312 -3.86 -22.00 5.19
CA LYS A 312 -2.85 -21.68 6.20
C LYS A 312 -2.35 -20.24 6.06
N LEU A 313 -2.16 -19.74 4.84
CA LEU A 313 -1.81 -18.33 4.61
C LEU A 313 -2.89 -17.37 5.15
N ARG A 314 -4.18 -17.68 4.96
CA ARG A 314 -5.31 -16.94 5.56
C ARG A 314 -5.25 -16.96 7.09
N GLN A 315 -5.08 -18.13 7.68
CA GLN A 315 -4.95 -18.28 9.14
C GLN A 315 -3.81 -17.44 9.72
N LEU A 316 -2.63 -17.45 9.07
CA LEU A 316 -1.49 -16.65 9.52
C LEU A 316 -1.77 -15.13 9.40
N HIS A 317 -2.52 -14.72 8.38
CA HIS A 317 -2.95 -13.33 8.25
C HIS A 317 -3.91 -12.91 9.37
N ASP A 318 -4.85 -13.78 9.74
CA ASP A 318 -5.79 -13.50 10.83
C ASP A 318 -5.06 -13.43 12.19
N GLN A 319 -4.06 -14.28 12.41
CA GLN A 319 -3.17 -14.21 13.58
C GLN A 319 -2.35 -12.91 13.60
N MET A 320 -1.86 -12.47 12.44
CA MET A 320 -1.15 -11.20 12.29
C MET A 320 -2.07 -10.02 12.62
N ASP A 321 -3.30 -10.02 12.11
CA ASP A 321 -4.29 -8.98 12.40
C ASP A 321 -4.60 -8.92 13.91
N GLN A 322 -4.78 -10.07 14.57
CA GLN A 322 -4.99 -10.13 16.01
C GLN A 322 -3.81 -9.56 16.80
N ALA A 323 -2.57 -9.86 16.40
CA ALA A 323 -1.37 -9.34 17.06
C ALA A 323 -1.24 -7.82 16.87
N VAL A 324 -1.64 -7.28 15.70
CA VAL A 324 -1.66 -5.84 15.47
C VAL A 324 -2.74 -5.17 16.34
N LEU A 325 -3.93 -5.74 16.46
CA LEU A 325 -4.98 -5.21 17.36
C LEU A 325 -4.52 -5.22 18.82
N GLN A 326 -3.84 -6.28 19.27
CA GLN A 326 -3.22 -6.35 20.59
C GLN A 326 -2.17 -5.26 20.80
N ALA A 327 -1.36 -4.94 19.78
CA ALA A 327 -0.39 -3.85 19.85
C ALA A 327 -1.06 -2.47 19.99
N TYR A 328 -2.29 -2.30 19.48
CA TYR A 328 -3.12 -1.13 19.73
C TYR A 328 -3.85 -1.17 21.09
N GLY A 329 -3.85 -2.30 21.80
CA GLY A 329 -4.64 -2.53 23.01
C GLY A 329 -6.14 -2.73 22.73
N TRP A 330 -6.52 -3.13 21.52
CA TRP A 330 -7.91 -3.36 21.09
C TRP A 330 -8.31 -4.83 21.20
N ASP A 331 -8.12 -5.39 22.40
CA ASP A 331 -8.44 -6.79 22.72
C ASP A 331 -9.94 -7.08 22.78
N ASP A 332 -10.76 -6.03 22.75
CA ASP A 332 -12.22 -6.08 22.82
C ASP A 332 -12.89 -6.36 21.47
N LEU A 333 -12.14 -6.31 20.36
CA LEU A 333 -12.66 -6.56 19.02
C LEU A 333 -12.63 -8.06 18.70
N GLU A 334 -13.82 -8.65 18.59
CA GLU A 334 -13.98 -9.98 18.02
C GLU A 334 -13.89 -9.89 16.48
N ILE A 335 -12.75 -10.32 15.93
CA ILE A 335 -12.53 -10.32 14.49
C ILE A 335 -12.83 -11.68 13.88
N HIS A 336 -13.45 -11.66 12.71
CA HIS A 336 -13.52 -12.79 11.80
C HIS A 336 -13.48 -12.29 10.36
N CYS A 337 -13.00 -13.12 9.46
CA CYS A 337 -12.93 -12.81 8.04
C CYS A 337 -13.96 -13.65 7.27
N GLY A 338 -14.58 -13.02 6.27
CA GLY A 338 -15.47 -13.66 5.32
C GLY A 338 -15.18 -13.18 3.91
N PHE A 339 -16.04 -13.53 2.97
CA PHE A 339 -15.92 -13.12 1.58
C PHE A 339 -16.90 -12.02 1.26
N THR A 340 -16.48 -11.07 0.43
CA THR A 340 -17.35 -9.99 -0.03
C THR A 340 -17.20 -9.70 -1.51
N LEU A 341 -18.18 -8.99 -2.06
CA LEU A 341 -18.11 -8.32 -3.34
C LEU A 341 -18.33 -6.82 -3.12
N ASP A 342 -17.30 -6.00 -3.33
CA ASP A 342 -17.40 -4.54 -3.16
C ASP A 342 -18.39 -3.91 -4.16
N TYR A 343 -18.64 -4.58 -5.28
CA TYR A 343 -19.68 -4.22 -6.24
C TYR A 343 -20.10 -5.44 -7.05
N LEU A 344 -21.37 -5.47 -7.44
CA LEU A 344 -21.92 -6.46 -8.35
C LEU A 344 -22.69 -5.75 -9.46
N ASP A 345 -22.08 -5.72 -10.65
CA ASP A 345 -22.71 -5.17 -11.85
C ASP A 345 -23.47 -6.29 -12.58
N ILE A 346 -24.71 -6.53 -12.14
CA ILE A 346 -25.66 -7.52 -12.69
C ILE A 346 -27.08 -6.97 -12.55
N GLU A 347 -27.88 -7.06 -13.62
CA GLU A 347 -29.31 -6.79 -13.57
C GLU A 347 -30.03 -7.94 -12.85
N PRO A 348 -30.70 -7.68 -11.70
CA PRO A 348 -31.19 -8.73 -10.82
C PRO A 348 -32.47 -9.40 -11.31
N GLU A 349 -33.09 -8.93 -12.40
CA GLU A 349 -34.45 -9.29 -12.83
C GLU A 349 -34.66 -10.79 -13.06
N ASP A 350 -33.62 -11.52 -13.48
CA ASP A 350 -33.66 -12.97 -13.72
C ASP A 350 -33.09 -13.82 -12.55
N LEU A 351 -32.67 -13.18 -11.45
CA LEU A 351 -32.09 -13.87 -10.29
C LEU A 351 -33.17 -14.38 -9.32
N PRO A 352 -32.91 -15.45 -8.54
CA PRO A 352 -33.78 -15.86 -7.44
C PRO A 352 -34.06 -14.71 -6.46
N MET A 353 -35.29 -14.62 -5.91
CA MET A 353 -35.73 -13.52 -5.03
C MET A 353 -34.76 -13.25 -3.87
N GLU A 354 -34.24 -14.30 -3.23
CA GLU A 354 -33.27 -14.19 -2.13
C GLU A 354 -31.98 -13.45 -2.55
N ILE A 355 -31.55 -13.65 -3.80
CA ILE A 355 -30.38 -12.97 -4.37
C ILE A 355 -30.71 -11.54 -4.75
N GLN A 356 -31.90 -11.30 -5.30
CA GLN A 356 -32.38 -9.94 -5.57
C GLN A 356 -32.44 -9.12 -4.28
N ASP A 357 -33.03 -9.66 -3.22
CA ASP A 357 -33.14 -9.04 -1.91
C ASP A 357 -31.76 -8.75 -1.32
N ARG A 358 -30.82 -9.70 -1.45
CA ARG A 358 -29.45 -9.52 -0.97
C ARG A 358 -28.73 -8.40 -1.73
N ILE A 359 -28.83 -8.37 -3.07
CA ILE A 359 -28.26 -7.29 -3.90
C ILE A 359 -28.90 -5.94 -3.55
N ALA A 360 -30.24 -5.90 -3.42
CA ALA A 360 -30.98 -4.69 -3.08
C ALA A 360 -30.62 -4.16 -1.69
N SER A 361 -30.34 -5.05 -0.73
CA SER A 361 -29.90 -4.66 0.61
C SER A 361 -28.45 -4.14 0.66
N GLY A 362 -27.65 -4.39 -0.38
CA GLY A 362 -26.21 -4.11 -0.38
C GLY A 362 -25.39 -5.08 0.48
N ASN A 363 -26.02 -6.03 1.18
CA ASN A 363 -25.32 -6.99 2.04
C ASN A 363 -24.68 -8.12 1.21
N LEU A 364 -23.54 -7.82 0.59
CA LEU A 364 -22.72 -8.75 -0.17
C LEU A 364 -21.56 -9.31 0.65
N PHE A 365 -21.78 -9.53 1.95
CA PHE A 365 -20.82 -10.23 2.83
C PHE A 365 -21.32 -11.64 3.14
N PHE A 366 -20.39 -12.60 3.16
CA PHE A 366 -20.62 -14.02 3.34
C PHE A 366 -19.65 -14.53 4.40
N ASP A 367 -20.17 -15.04 5.51
CA ASP A 367 -19.34 -15.45 6.65
C ASP A 367 -18.51 -16.71 6.35
N SER A 368 -18.93 -17.52 5.38
CA SER A 368 -18.25 -18.77 5.02
C SER A 368 -17.97 -18.90 3.52
N PRO A 369 -16.94 -19.68 3.13
CA PRO A 369 -16.70 -20.04 1.74
C PRO A 369 -17.92 -20.70 1.08
N GLU A 370 -18.63 -21.57 1.80
CA GLU A 370 -19.79 -22.31 1.27
C GLU A 370 -20.91 -21.37 0.85
N GLU A 371 -21.21 -20.34 1.65
CA GLU A 371 -22.21 -19.32 1.31
C GLU A 371 -21.80 -18.49 0.09
N ALA A 372 -20.53 -18.08 0.02
CA ALA A 372 -20.00 -17.31 -1.10
C ALA A 372 -19.98 -18.12 -2.40
N VAL A 373 -19.60 -19.40 -2.34
CA VAL A 373 -19.62 -20.34 -3.47
C VAL A 373 -21.05 -20.58 -3.95
N ALA A 374 -22.00 -20.80 -3.03
CA ALA A 374 -23.41 -20.97 -3.38
C ALA A 374 -23.96 -19.73 -4.11
N PHE A 375 -23.60 -18.54 -3.65
CA PHE A 375 -23.95 -17.29 -4.32
C PHE A 375 -23.32 -17.17 -5.71
N ASP A 376 -22.02 -17.43 -5.85
CA ASP A 376 -21.32 -17.40 -7.16
C ASP A 376 -21.96 -18.38 -8.16
N VAL A 377 -22.28 -19.60 -7.73
CA VAL A 377 -22.96 -20.61 -8.55
C VAL A 377 -24.33 -20.12 -9.00
N ALA A 378 -25.13 -19.56 -8.08
CA ALA A 378 -26.45 -19.06 -8.42
C ALA A 378 -26.38 -17.89 -9.41
N ILE A 379 -25.42 -16.97 -9.25
CA ILE A 379 -25.16 -15.90 -10.22
C ILE A 379 -24.79 -16.46 -11.60
N ARG A 380 -23.93 -17.48 -11.68
CA ARG A 380 -23.51 -18.09 -12.95
C ARG A 380 -24.61 -18.85 -13.68
N ILE A 381 -25.56 -19.42 -12.93
CA ILE A 381 -26.72 -20.13 -13.51
C ILE A 381 -27.72 -19.15 -14.11
N HIS A 382 -27.99 -18.04 -13.41
CA HIS A 382 -29.12 -17.16 -13.71
C HIS A 382 -28.73 -15.86 -14.44
N SER A 383 -27.45 -15.50 -14.47
CA SER A 383 -26.98 -14.29 -15.17
C SER A 383 -26.15 -14.62 -16.42
N SER A 384 -26.11 -13.68 -17.35
CA SER A 384 -25.23 -13.76 -18.54
C SER A 384 -23.76 -13.49 -18.22
N LYS A 385 -23.39 -13.23 -16.95
CA LYS A 385 -22.03 -12.90 -16.53
C LYS A 385 -21.14 -14.14 -16.58
N LYS A 386 -20.13 -14.10 -17.45
CA LYS A 386 -19.18 -15.22 -17.66
C LYS A 386 -17.85 -15.06 -16.90
N GLY A 387 -17.59 -13.91 -16.29
CA GLY A 387 -16.33 -13.60 -15.60
C GLY A 387 -16.30 -14.06 -14.13
N LYS A 388 -15.10 -14.21 -13.56
CA LYS A 388 -14.90 -14.42 -12.11
C LYS A 388 -15.39 -13.17 -11.37
N LEU A 389 -16.15 -13.37 -10.30
CA LEU A 389 -16.58 -12.28 -9.43
C LEU A 389 -15.37 -11.74 -8.63
N PRO A 390 -15.28 -10.42 -8.38
CA PRO A 390 -14.16 -9.79 -7.71
C PRO A 390 -14.22 -9.99 -6.19
N TRP A 391 -14.10 -11.23 -5.75
CA TRP A 391 -14.15 -11.60 -4.34
C TRP A 391 -13.02 -10.96 -3.54
N ARG A 392 -13.32 -10.56 -2.30
CA ARG A 392 -12.32 -10.20 -1.29
C ARG A 392 -12.57 -10.92 0.02
N TYR A 393 -11.54 -11.61 0.51
CA TYR A 393 -11.45 -12.10 1.88
C TYR A 393 -11.08 -10.98 2.89
N LYS A 394 -12.07 -10.40 3.59
CA LYS A 394 -11.92 -9.24 4.50
C LYS A 394 -12.84 -9.34 5.72
N TRP A 395 -12.72 -8.39 6.66
CA TRP A 395 -13.64 -8.27 7.79
C TRP A 395 -15.04 -7.80 7.38
N PRO A 396 -16.09 -8.15 8.16
CA PRO A 396 -17.40 -7.53 8.01
C PRO A 396 -17.31 -6.01 8.13
N GLU A 397 -18.22 -5.28 7.46
CA GLU A 397 -18.25 -3.81 7.45
C GLU A 397 -18.31 -3.22 8.87
N ALA A 398 -19.05 -3.86 9.79
CA ALA A 398 -19.13 -3.42 11.17
C ALA A 398 -17.76 -3.39 11.90
N ILE A 399 -16.90 -4.38 11.66
CA ILE A 399 -15.56 -4.43 12.25
C ILE A 399 -14.62 -3.46 11.52
N HIS A 400 -14.72 -3.42 10.19
CA HIS A 400 -14.00 -2.46 9.36
C HIS A 400 -14.21 -1.01 9.82
N ASP A 401 -15.46 -0.61 10.02
CA ASP A 401 -15.83 0.76 10.38
C ASP A 401 -15.43 1.11 11.81
N GLU A 402 -15.56 0.15 12.74
CA GLU A 402 -15.09 0.32 14.12
C GLU A 402 -13.57 0.55 14.18
N VAL A 403 -12.78 -0.28 13.48
CA VAL A 403 -11.33 -0.13 13.41
C VAL A 403 -10.94 1.20 12.76
N LEU A 404 -11.57 1.56 11.65
CA LEU A 404 -11.28 2.81 10.95
C LEU A 404 -11.61 4.05 11.79
N ALA A 405 -12.71 4.02 12.55
CA ALA A 405 -13.08 5.10 13.45
C ALA A 405 -12.11 5.23 14.65
N ARG A 406 -11.61 4.12 15.20
CA ARG A 406 -10.55 4.13 16.23
C ARG A 406 -9.23 4.68 15.70
N LEU A 407 -8.82 4.26 14.50
CA LEU A 407 -7.63 4.82 13.84
C LEU A 407 -7.77 6.33 13.62
N LEU A 408 -8.92 6.80 13.12
CA LEU A 408 -9.17 8.23 12.94
C LEU A 408 -9.05 9.01 14.25
N ALA A 409 -9.62 8.50 15.34
CA ALA A 409 -9.49 9.11 16.67
C ALA A 409 -8.03 9.15 17.14
N LEU A 410 -7.29 8.06 16.96
CA LEU A 410 -5.88 7.96 17.34
C LEU A 410 -4.99 8.89 16.52
N ASN A 411 -5.24 9.04 15.20
CA ASN A 411 -4.53 10.01 14.37
C ASN A 411 -4.69 11.44 14.91
N GLN A 412 -5.93 11.83 15.24
CA GLN A 412 -6.19 13.16 15.78
C GLN A 412 -5.49 13.37 17.13
N GLU A 413 -5.54 12.37 18.01
CA GLU A 413 -4.86 12.42 19.30
C GLU A 413 -3.35 12.60 19.13
N ARG A 414 -2.70 11.80 18.27
CA ARG A 414 -1.26 11.90 18.00
C ARG A 414 -0.88 13.25 17.42
N TYR A 415 -1.66 13.75 16.47
CA TYR A 415 -1.44 15.06 15.88
C TYR A 415 -1.52 16.17 16.94
N ASP A 416 -2.53 16.14 17.81
CA ASP A 416 -2.68 17.10 18.91
C ASP A 416 -1.52 17.01 19.91
N GLN A 417 -1.04 15.80 20.21
CA GLN A 417 0.15 15.58 21.05
C GLN A 417 1.40 16.21 20.41
N GLU A 418 1.63 15.98 19.11
CA GLU A 418 2.76 16.56 18.36
C GLU A 418 2.69 18.10 18.32
N ILE A 419 1.50 18.68 18.18
CA ILE A 419 1.29 20.13 18.26
C ILE A 419 1.63 20.66 19.66
N ARG A 420 1.18 19.98 20.73
CA ARG A 420 1.49 20.38 22.12
C ARG A 420 2.99 20.29 22.43
N LEU A 421 3.68 19.30 21.89
CA LEU A 421 5.13 19.13 22.01
C LEU A 421 5.93 20.11 21.14
N GLY A 422 5.27 20.84 20.23
CA GLY A 422 5.91 21.83 19.36
C GLY A 422 6.85 21.21 18.32
N VAL A 423 6.68 19.93 17.98
CA VAL A 423 7.53 19.25 16.98
C VAL A 423 7.30 19.77 15.56
N TYR A 424 6.14 20.41 15.33
CA TYR A 424 5.92 21.18 14.11
C TYR A 424 6.60 22.54 14.21
N SER A 425 7.75 22.67 13.55
CA SER A 425 8.40 23.97 13.39
C SER A 425 7.46 24.98 12.72
N LYS A 426 7.53 26.27 13.12
CA LYS A 426 6.95 27.38 12.34
C LYS A 426 7.73 27.53 11.02
N ALA A 427 7.49 26.63 10.06
CA ALA A 427 7.86 26.87 8.69
C ALA A 427 6.99 28.01 8.14
N GLY A 428 7.65 29.04 7.61
CA GLY A 428 7.06 30.31 7.18
C GLY A 428 5.88 30.17 6.23
N GLY A 429 5.04 31.20 6.24
CA GLY A 429 3.75 31.22 5.59
C GLY A 429 3.79 30.86 4.11
N SER A 430 3.24 29.69 3.79
CA SER A 430 2.42 29.48 2.60
C SER A 430 1.44 28.32 2.83
N GLY A 431 0.69 28.38 3.94
CA GLY A 431 -0.47 27.52 4.14
C GLY A 431 -1.59 27.96 3.20
N LYS A 432 -1.55 27.51 1.94
CA LYS A 432 -2.79 27.31 1.20
C LYS A 432 -3.49 26.17 1.92
N GLY A 433 -4.52 26.51 2.69
CA GLY A 433 -5.43 25.52 3.25
C GLY A 433 -5.76 24.49 2.19
N THR A 434 -5.56 23.23 2.53
CA THR A 434 -5.95 22.08 1.73
C THR A 434 -7.41 22.29 1.38
N LYS A 435 -7.71 22.63 0.13
CA LYS A 435 -9.08 22.54 -0.36
C LYS A 435 -9.47 21.08 -0.18
N ALA A 436 -10.52 20.85 0.61
CA ALA A 436 -11.22 19.58 0.66
C ALA A 436 -11.31 19.03 -0.76
N LYS A 437 -10.62 17.92 -1.03
CA LYS A 437 -10.88 17.16 -2.25
C LYS A 437 -12.26 16.60 -2.03
N GLY A 438 -13.27 17.18 -2.68
CA GLY A 438 -14.60 16.60 -2.70
C GLY A 438 -14.46 15.17 -3.19
N SER A 439 -14.65 14.21 -2.28
CA SER A 439 -14.93 12.83 -2.65
C SER A 439 -16.15 12.89 -3.58
N GLN A 440 -15.99 12.48 -4.83
CA GLN A 440 -17.14 12.15 -5.65
C GLN A 440 -17.81 10.95 -4.98
N GLN A 441 -18.76 11.22 -4.09
CA GLN A 441 -19.74 10.24 -3.65
C GLN A 441 -20.42 9.71 -4.91
N LYS A 442 -20.33 8.40 -5.12
CA LYS A 442 -21.38 7.69 -5.86
C LYS A 442 -22.68 7.99 -5.12
N LYS A 443 -23.61 8.67 -5.80
CA LYS A 443 -24.99 8.76 -5.34
C LYS A 443 -25.55 7.35 -5.28
N ALA A 444 -25.68 6.78 -4.10
CA ALA A 444 -26.78 5.87 -3.84
C ALA A 444 -28.01 6.76 -3.70
N ASP A 445 -29.00 6.58 -4.59
CA ASP A 445 -30.29 7.26 -4.48
C ASP A 445 -31.00 6.76 -3.22
N PHE A 446 -30.75 7.43 -2.10
CA PHE A 446 -31.49 7.24 -0.87
C PHE A 446 -32.81 8.03 -0.99
N GLN A 447 -33.89 7.37 -1.39
CA GLN A 447 -35.23 7.93 -1.24
C GLN A 447 -35.71 7.67 0.19
N PRO A 448 -35.89 8.71 1.03
CA PRO A 448 -36.46 8.51 2.36
C PRO A 448 -37.94 8.17 2.21
N THR A 449 -38.30 6.91 2.47
CA THR A 449 -39.69 6.53 2.66
C THR A 449 -40.13 7.10 4.01
N ILE A 450 -40.92 8.18 3.99
CA ILE A 450 -41.62 8.66 5.18
C ILE A 450 -42.76 7.68 5.42
N ALA A 451 -42.60 6.79 6.41
CA ALA A 451 -43.70 6.02 6.95
C ALA A 451 -44.60 6.95 7.78
N GLY A 452 -45.87 7.07 7.40
CA GLY A 452 -46.88 7.70 8.26
C GLY A 452 -48.15 8.17 7.57
N MET A 453 -49.00 7.22 7.16
CA MET A 453 -50.42 7.12 7.57
C MET A 453 -51.00 5.77 7.18
#